data_AF-A0A396C1H6-F1
#
_entry.id   AF-A0A396C1H6-F1
#
_cell.length_a   1.000
_cell.length_b   1.000
_cell.length_c   1.000
_cell.angle_alpha   90.00
_cell.angle_beta   90.00
_cell.angle_gamma   90.00
#
_symmetry.space_group_name_H-M   'P 1'
#
loop_
_entity.id
_entity.type
_entity.pdbx_description
1 polymer ?
#
loop_
_entity_poly.entity_id
_entity_poly.type
_entity_poly.pdbx_seq_one_letter_code
_entity_poly.pdbx_strand_id
1 'polypeptide(L)'
;MIVNNHREYACFDYENKYTQSQPNIRGEVFLIGEVVYDGEGDIGIVLQIWDKSEIRLDSNGNQSVNSLSKCPDEIASHSIQKRRKIRPL
;
A
#
# COMPACT_ATOMS: atom_id res chain seq x y z
N MET A 1 0.09 -9.30 -3.62
CA MET A 1 1.47 -9.54 -3.16
C MET A 1 1.77 -8.67 -1.94
N ILE A 2 2.49 -9.17 -0.94
CA ILE A 2 2.88 -8.41 0.26
C ILE A 2 4.40 -8.26 0.33
N VAL A 3 4.87 -7.02 0.53
CA VAL A 3 6.28 -6.68 0.69
C VAL A 3 6.61 -6.58 2.18
N ASN A 4 7.37 -7.56 2.69
CA ASN A 4 7.73 -7.62 4.12
C ASN A 4 8.52 -6.38 4.58
N ASN A 5 9.46 -5.90 3.76
CA ASN A 5 10.29 -4.73 4.06
C ASN A 5 9.70 -3.42 3.53
N HIS A 6 8.37 -3.29 3.45
CA HIS A 6 7.67 -2.11 2.91
C HIS A 6 8.16 -0.75 3.46
N ARG A 7 8.73 -0.72 4.67
CA ARG A 7 9.32 0.49 5.28
C ARG A 7 10.47 1.11 4.47
N GLU A 8 11.17 0.35 3.63
CA GLU A 8 12.23 0.89 2.76
C GLU A 8 11.69 1.86 1.68
N TYR A 9 10.37 1.81 1.42
CA TYR A 9 9.66 2.70 0.49
C TYR A 9 8.98 3.88 1.19
N ALA A 10 9.06 3.97 2.53
CA ALA A 10 8.46 5.05 3.29
C ALA A 10 9.43 6.24 3.42
N CYS A 11 8.92 7.47 3.36
CA CYS A 11 9.72 8.66 3.67
C CYS A 11 9.84 8.92 5.19
N PHE A 12 8.92 8.39 6.00
CA PHE A 12 8.89 8.53 7.46
C PHE A 12 8.58 7.19 8.17
N ASP A 13 8.85 7.09 9.47
CA ASP A 13 8.51 5.92 10.28
C ASP A 13 7.03 5.99 10.65
N TYR A 14 6.22 5.30 9.85
CA TYR A 14 4.80 5.23 10.07
C TYR A 14 4.45 4.22 11.18
N GLU A 15 3.83 4.70 12.26
CA GLU A 15 3.30 3.85 13.32
C GLU A 15 1.97 3.21 12.91
N ASN A 16 1.91 1.89 12.87
CA ASN A 16 0.69 1.20 12.49
C ASN A 16 -0.25 1.04 13.69
N LYS A 17 -1.36 1.78 13.70
CA LYS A 17 -2.48 1.53 14.63
C LYS A 17 -3.24 0.25 14.25
N TYR A 18 -3.25 -0.07 12.96
CA TYR A 18 -3.92 -1.24 12.41
C TYR A 18 -3.01 -1.93 11.39
N THR A 19 -3.13 -3.25 11.29
CA THR A 19 -2.38 -4.09 10.33
C THR A 19 -3.20 -4.42 9.09
N GLN A 20 -4.52 -4.24 9.16
CA GLN A 20 -5.47 -4.45 8.07
C GLN A 20 -6.53 -3.35 8.02
N SER A 21 -7.04 -3.08 6.83
CA SER A 21 -8.14 -2.14 6.61
C SER A 21 -9.50 -2.77 6.93
N GLN A 22 -10.54 -1.96 6.88
CA GLN A 22 -11.90 -2.46 6.70
C GLN A 22 -12.12 -2.86 5.24
N PRO A 23 -13.12 -3.72 4.95
CA PRO A 23 -13.49 -4.03 3.57
C PRO A 23 -13.88 -2.76 2.81
N ASN A 24 -13.39 -2.60 1.58
CA ASN A 24 -13.88 -1.57 0.67
C ASN A 24 -15.28 -1.92 0.14
N ILE A 25 -15.85 -1.06 -0.72
CA ILE A 25 -17.15 -1.30 -1.38
C ILE A 25 -17.22 -2.61 -2.20
N ARG A 26 -16.08 -3.21 -2.56
CA ARG A 26 -15.98 -4.48 -3.28
C ARG A 26 -15.76 -5.68 -2.34
N GLY A 27 -15.71 -5.45 -1.03
CA GLY A 27 -15.44 -6.47 -0.01
C GLY A 27 -13.95 -6.80 0.15
N GLU A 28 -13.04 -6.04 -0.46
CA GLU A 28 -11.61 -6.28 -0.39
C GLU A 28 -11.02 -5.65 0.87
N VAL A 29 -10.18 -6.41 1.58
CA VAL A 29 -9.42 -5.93 2.75
C VAL A 29 -7.95 -5.81 2.38
N PHE A 30 -7.34 -4.69 2.74
CA PHE A 30 -5.93 -4.39 2.44
C PHE A 30 -5.04 -4.56 3.66
N LEU A 31 -3.81 -5.01 3.45
CA LEU A 31 -2.83 -5.27 4.50
C LEU A 31 -1.63 -4.33 4.39
N ILE A 32 -0.97 -4.05 5.51
CA ILE A 32 0.33 -3.36 5.49
C ILE A 32 1.32 -4.13 4.62
N GLY A 33 2.04 -3.39 3.77
CA GLY A 33 2.99 -3.89 2.79
C GLY A 33 2.36 -4.47 1.52
N GLU A 34 1.03 -4.52 1.42
CA GLU A 34 0.37 -4.98 0.22
C GLU A 34 0.58 -4.01 -0.95
N VAL A 35 0.79 -4.57 -2.14
CA VAL A 35 0.85 -3.81 -3.39
C VAL A 35 -0.55 -3.71 -3.99
N VAL A 36 -0.98 -2.49 -4.27
CA VAL A 36 -2.34 -2.14 -4.73
C VAL A 36 -2.27 -1.19 -5.92
N TYR A 37 -3.38 -1.05 -6.63
CA TYR A 37 -3.61 0.14 -7.45
C TYR A 37 -4.28 1.21 -6.59
N ASP A 38 -3.78 2.44 -6.68
CA ASP A 38 -4.39 3.60 -6.04
C ASP A 38 -5.56 4.18 -6.88
N GLY A 39 -6.16 5.25 -6.36
CA GLY A 39 -7.33 5.88 -6.99
C GLY A 39 -7.06 6.49 -8.36
N GLU A 40 -5.79 6.69 -8.74
CA GLU A 40 -5.38 7.20 -10.04
C GLU A 40 -4.95 6.07 -10.99
N GLY A 41 -4.91 4.83 -10.49
CA GLY A 41 -4.48 3.65 -11.24
C GLY A 41 -2.97 3.39 -11.16
N ASP A 42 -2.24 4.18 -10.37
CA ASP A 42 -0.82 3.95 -10.11
C ASP A 42 -0.62 2.83 -9.11
N ILE A 43 0.50 2.10 -9.25
CA ILE A 43 0.84 1.03 -8.33
C ILE A 43 1.43 1.67 -7.06
N GLY A 44 0.92 1.29 -5.90
CA GLY A 44 1.37 1.74 -4.58
C GLY A 44 1.58 0.58 -3.61
N ILE A 45 2.36 0.82 -2.56
CA ILE A 45 2.56 -0.08 -1.42
C ILE A 45 1.85 0.53 -0.21
N VAL A 46 1.03 -0.26 0.46
CA VAL A 46 0.40 0.12 1.73
C VAL A 46 1.46 0.31 2.81
N LEU A 47 1.72 1.56 3.19
CA LEU A 47 2.70 1.90 4.22
C LEU A 47 2.08 1.99 5.61
N GLN A 48 0.81 2.40 5.71
CA GLN A 48 0.12 2.62 6.98
C GLN A 48 -1.40 2.52 6.82
N ILE A 49 -2.09 2.10 7.88
CA ILE A 49 -3.56 2.12 8.00
C ILE A 49 -3.91 2.93 9.24
N TRP A 50 -4.60 4.07 9.06
CA TRP A 50 -4.83 5.05 10.13
C TRP A 50 -6.12 4.84 10.92
N ASP A 51 -7.25 4.69 10.24
CA ASP A 51 -8.57 4.59 10.86
C ASP A 51 -9.39 3.40 10.30
N LYS A 52 -8.68 2.43 9.69
CA LYS A 52 -9.19 1.30 8.89
C LYS A 52 -9.83 1.70 7.56
N SER A 53 -10.17 2.96 7.32
CA SER A 53 -10.78 3.47 6.08
C SER A 53 -9.83 4.31 5.24
N GLU A 54 -8.77 4.83 5.86
CA GLU A 54 -7.70 5.60 5.26
C GLU A 54 -6.39 4.82 5.29
N ILE A 55 -5.76 4.77 4.12
CA ILE A 55 -4.52 4.07 3.86
C ILE A 55 -3.50 5.07 3.33
N ARG A 56 -2.28 5.02 3.87
CA ARG A 56 -1.14 5.71 3.27
C ARG A 56 -0.42 4.79 2.30
N LEU A 57 -0.22 5.25 1.08
CA LEU A 57 0.58 4.63 0.04
C LEU A 57 1.88 5.40 -0.18
N ASP A 58 2.87 4.73 -0.76
CA ASP A 58 4.10 5.37 -1.25
C ASP A 58 3.90 6.12 -2.59
N SER A 59 2.92 5.73 -3.41
CA SER A 59 2.61 6.38 -4.70
C SER A 59 1.91 7.72 -4.53
N ASN A 60 0.79 7.73 -3.80
CA ASN A 60 -0.14 8.85 -3.77
C ASN A 60 -0.65 9.19 -2.35
N GLY A 61 0.22 9.08 -1.35
CA GLY A 61 -0.05 9.55 0.01
C GLY A 61 -1.30 8.93 0.64
N ASN A 62 -2.18 9.74 1.23
CA ASN A 62 -3.40 9.23 1.88
C ASN A 62 -4.52 9.02 0.87
N GLN A 63 -5.10 7.82 0.93
CA GLN A 63 -6.18 7.36 0.06
C GLN A 63 -7.27 6.70 0.89
N SER A 64 -8.51 6.76 0.41
CA SER A 64 -9.61 5.97 0.98
C SER A 64 -9.49 4.50 0.54
N VAL A 65 -9.83 3.54 1.38
CA VAL A 65 -9.92 2.11 0.99
C VAL A 65 -10.82 1.88 -0.23
N ASN A 66 -11.81 2.77 -0.44
CA ASN A 66 -12.76 2.67 -1.53
C ASN A 66 -12.20 3.13 -2.88
N SER A 67 -11.09 3.85 -2.90
CA SER A 67 -10.38 4.20 -4.14
C SER A 67 -9.34 3.14 -4.54
N LEU A 68 -9.10 2.13 -3.70
CA LEU A 68 -8.09 1.11 -3.95
C LEU A 68 -8.67 -0.15 -4.59
N SER A 69 -7.81 -0.85 -5.34
CA SER A 69 -8.08 -2.21 -5.82
C SER A 69 -6.85 -3.10 -5.75
N LYS A 70 -7.05 -4.41 -5.72
CA LYS A 70 -5.95 -5.38 -5.67
C LYS A 70 -5.09 -5.33 -6.93
N CYS A 71 -3.77 -5.27 -6.76
CA CYS A 71 -2.83 -5.42 -7.86
C CYS A 71 -2.52 -6.92 -8.07
N PRO A 72 -2.64 -7.45 -9.30
CA PRO A 72 -2.22 -8.82 -9.62
C PRO A 72 -0.74 -9.06 -9.28
N ASP A 73 -0.42 -10.26 -8.78
CA ASP A 73 0.91 -10.58 -8.25
C ASP A 73 2.02 -10.47 -9.30
N GLU A 74 1.76 -10.85 -10.55
CA GLU A 74 2.72 -10.74 -11.65
C GLU A 74 3.12 -9.28 -11.93
N ILE A 75 2.13 -8.39 -11.96
CA ILE A 75 2.35 -6.94 -12.16
C ILE A 75 3.04 -6.33 -10.94
N ALA A 76 2.59 -6.70 -9.74
CA ALA A 76 3.14 -6.24 -8.48
C ALA A 76 4.64 -6.61 -8.37
N SER A 77 5.00 -7.85 -8.70
CA SER A 77 6.38 -8.34 -8.67
C SER A 77 7.27 -7.55 -9.64
N HIS A 78 6.79 -7.32 -10.87
CA HIS A 78 7.53 -6.55 -11.87
C HIS A 78 7.72 -5.08 -11.47
N SER A 79 6.69 -4.48 -10.87
CA SER A 79 6.73 -3.09 -10.39
C SER A 79 7.74 -2.93 -9.24
N ILE A 80 7.68 -3.81 -8.23
CA ILE A 80 8.57 -3.74 -7.06
C ILE A 80 10.04 -3.90 -7.43
N GLN A 81 10.39 -4.77 -8.38
CA GLN A 81 11.78 -4.93 -8.83
C GLN A 81 12.39 -3.64 -9.40
N LYS A 82 11.55 -2.77 -9.98
CA LYS A 82 11.97 -1.50 -10.58
C LYS A 82 11.76 -0.32 -9.64
N ARG A 83 11.15 -0.54 -8.47
CA ARG A 83 10.71 0.52 -7.58
C ARG A 83 11.88 1.03 -6.74
N ARG A 84 11.98 2.35 -6.64
CA ARG A 84 13.05 3.00 -5.90
C ARG A 84 12.77 2.93 -4.40
N LYS A 85 13.75 2.45 -3.64
CA LYS A 85 13.76 2.56 -2.17
C LYS A 85 14.06 4.00 -1.79
N ILE A 86 13.27 4.55 -0.86
CA ILE A 86 13.39 5.94 -0.42
C ILE A 86 14.39 6.04 0.74
N ARG A 87 14.45 5.02 1.59
CA ARG A 87 15.38 4.95 2.71
C ARG A 87 16.60 4.11 2.35
N PRO A 88 17.83 4.55 2.71
CA PRO A 88 18.99 3.67 2.66
C PRO A 88 18.76 2.48 3.60
N LEU A 89 19.19 1.29 3.15
CA LEU A 89 19.16 0.04 3.91
C LEU A 89 20.08 0.10 5.13
#